data_AF-A0A963GNV6-F1
#
_entry.id   AF-A0A963GNV6-F1
#
_cell.length_a   1.000
_cell.length_b   1.000
_cell.length_c   1.000
_cell.angle_alpha   90.00
_cell.angle_beta   90.00
_cell.angle_gamma   90.00
#
_symmetry.space_group_name_H-M   'P 1'
#
loop_
_entity.id
_entity.type
_entity.pdbx_description
1 polymer ?
#
loop_
_entity_poly.entity_id
_entity_poly.type
_entity_poly.pdbx_seq_one_letter_code
_entity_poly.pdbx_strand_id
1 'polypeptide(L)'
;MVRVIGLIIGLLATSVHAEELTGQVIKVNDGDTLILRIAGQRPVKVRLAGIDAPEYDQPYGKTARRVLTAIVFGRTVRVNTRSRDDYGRIVGTVTLSGQDIEAALVERGAAWVYRRYNRNPRLVDLEAQAKAAHRGLWALPASQRIPPWEWRHNGKTVASSPTVSSSPSATPSGCGRKRTCNEMRDCEEAQFYLQTCGLKRLDGDQDGVPCENLCEQQ
;
A
#
# COMPACT_ATOMS: atom_id res chain seq x y z
N MET A 1 37.60 -31.63 54.23
CA MET A 1 37.76 -30.23 53.79
C MET A 1 37.15 -30.09 52.40
N VAL A 2 35.92 -29.57 52.29
CA VAL A 2 35.21 -29.44 51.00
C VAL A 2 35.48 -28.04 50.44
N ARG A 3 36.12 -27.95 49.28
CA ARG A 3 36.34 -26.69 48.55
C ARG A 3 35.11 -26.40 47.69
N VAL A 4 34.32 -25.41 48.09
CA VAL A 4 33.22 -24.86 47.27
C VAL A 4 33.83 -23.86 46.31
N ILE A 5 33.94 -24.23 45.03
CA ILE A 5 34.34 -23.32 43.95
C ILE A 5 33.07 -22.57 43.53
N GLY A 6 32.93 -21.32 43.97
CA GLY A 6 31.84 -20.44 43.56
C GLY A 6 32.02 -20.02 42.10
N LEU A 7 31.17 -20.54 41.21
CA LEU A 7 31.08 -20.12 39.83
C LEU A 7 30.33 -18.78 39.75
N ILE A 8 31.06 -17.67 39.70
CA ILE A 8 30.49 -16.35 39.43
C ILE A 8 30.14 -16.28 37.93
N ILE A 9 28.87 -16.53 37.61
CA ILE A 9 28.32 -16.28 36.27
C ILE A 9 28.10 -14.77 36.14
N GLY A 10 29.05 -14.08 35.50
CA GLY A 10 28.93 -12.66 35.16
C GLY A 10 27.87 -12.47 34.07
N LEU A 11 26.76 -11.81 34.41
CA LEU A 11 25.70 -11.43 33.49
C LEU A 11 26.21 -10.31 32.55
N LEU A 12 26.75 -10.68 31.39
CA LEU A 12 27.13 -9.73 30.33
C LEU A 12 25.85 -9.16 29.70
N ALA A 13 25.44 -7.97 30.12
CA ALA A 13 24.38 -7.21 29.49
C ALA A 13 24.87 -6.69 28.13
N THR A 14 24.46 -7.33 27.03
CA THR A 14 24.71 -6.84 25.68
C THR A 14 23.67 -5.78 25.33
N SER A 15 24.08 -4.52 25.32
CA SER A 15 23.23 -3.42 24.83
C SER A 15 23.00 -3.61 23.34
N VAL A 16 21.76 -3.95 22.95
CA VAL A 16 21.31 -3.91 21.55
C VAL A 16 21.18 -2.44 21.16
N HIS A 17 22.25 -1.86 20.62
CA HIS A 17 22.21 -0.55 20.00
C HIS A 17 21.69 -0.69 18.57
N ALA A 18 20.61 0.04 18.25
CA ALA A 18 20.18 0.21 16.87
C ALA A 18 21.27 0.99 16.11
N GLU A 19 21.74 0.44 14.99
CA GLU A 19 22.80 1.04 14.18
C GLU A 19 22.28 2.33 13.53
N GLU A 20 22.88 3.47 13.85
CA GLU A 20 22.55 4.76 13.21
C GLU A 20 23.49 5.01 12.03
N LEU A 21 22.91 5.36 10.90
CA LEU A 21 23.60 5.60 9.64
C LEU A 21 23.29 7.01 9.13
N THR A 22 24.33 7.76 8.75
CA THR A 22 24.18 9.12 8.22
C THR A 22 24.66 9.18 6.79
N GLY A 23 23.86 9.77 5.89
CA GLY A 23 24.22 9.86 4.48
C GLY A 23 23.41 10.90 3.72
N GLN A 24 23.96 11.33 2.58
CA GLN A 24 23.26 12.26 1.68
C GLN A 24 22.33 11.50 0.75
N VAL A 25 21.08 11.96 0.62
CA VAL A 25 20.14 11.39 -0.35
C VAL A 25 20.53 11.79 -1.76
N ILE A 26 20.96 10.81 -2.55
CA ILE A 26 21.37 10.99 -3.95
C ILE A 26 20.31 10.52 -4.94
N LYS A 27 19.32 9.73 -4.50
CA LYS A 27 18.19 9.29 -5.32
C LYS A 27 16.99 8.96 -4.45
N VAL A 28 15.79 9.21 -4.99
CA VAL A 28 14.52 8.71 -4.48
C VAL A 28 13.93 7.79 -5.55
N ASN A 29 13.72 6.52 -5.19
CA ASN A 29 13.22 5.50 -6.11
C ASN A 29 11.70 5.62 -6.29
N ASP A 30 10.97 5.65 -5.18
CA ASP A 30 9.51 5.69 -5.09
C ASP A 30 9.09 6.53 -3.88
N GLY A 31 7.85 6.39 -3.40
CA GLY A 31 7.33 7.19 -2.28
C GLY A 31 7.84 6.80 -0.89
N ASP A 32 8.62 5.73 -0.76
CA ASP A 32 9.14 5.26 0.53
C ASP A 32 10.54 4.61 0.48
N THR A 33 11.22 4.68 -0.66
CA THR A 33 12.57 4.14 -0.85
C THR A 33 13.53 5.21 -1.38
N LEU A 34 14.67 5.37 -0.71
CA LEU A 34 15.72 6.32 -1.05
C LEU A 34 17.10 5.65 -1.14
N ILE A 35 18.06 6.32 -1.77
CA ILE A 35 19.47 5.88 -1.86
C ILE A 35 20.37 6.92 -1.22
N LEU A 36 21.21 6.46 -0.30
CA LEU A 36 22.17 7.27 0.43
C LEU A 36 23.58 7.08 -0.10
N ARG A 37 24.30 8.20 -0.22
CA ARG A 37 25.75 8.24 -0.33
C ARG A 37 26.35 8.43 1.05
N ILE A 38 27.29 7.55 1.39
CA ILE A 38 28.02 7.54 2.67
C ILE A 38 29.52 7.53 2.32
N ALA A 39 30.31 8.33 3.01
CA ALA A 39 31.74 8.42 2.74
C ALA A 39 32.41 7.05 2.91
N GLY A 40 33.24 6.66 1.93
CA GLY A 40 33.97 5.39 1.97
C GLY A 40 33.14 4.12 1.77
N GLN A 41 31.83 4.23 1.50
CA GLN A 41 30.94 3.08 1.30
C GLN A 41 30.25 3.12 -0.06
N ARG A 42 29.79 1.96 -0.53
CA ARG A 42 28.89 1.88 -1.69
C ARG A 42 27.54 2.52 -1.34
N PRO A 43 26.82 3.12 -2.32
CA PRO A 43 25.50 3.65 -2.08
C PRO A 43 24.55 2.61 -1.47
N VAL A 44 23.79 3.03 -0.46
CA VAL A 44 22.91 2.15 0.32
C VAL A 44 21.46 2.49 0.03
N LYS A 45 20.63 1.48 -0.24
CA LYS A 45 19.18 1.63 -0.38
C LYS A 45 18.52 1.55 0.98
N VAL A 46 17.59 2.47 1.25
CA VAL A 46 16.83 2.55 2.51
C VAL A 46 15.35 2.58 2.19
N ARG A 47 14.58 1.70 2.84
CA ARG A 47 13.12 1.64 2.85
C ARG A 47 12.63 2.25 4.18
N LEU A 48 11.78 3.26 4.07
CA LEU A 48 11.19 3.94 5.22
C LEU A 48 10.33 2.96 6.04
N ALA A 49 10.49 2.94 7.35
CA ALA A 49 9.88 1.93 8.20
C ALA A 49 8.43 2.28 8.59
N GLY A 50 7.54 1.28 8.57
CA GLY A 50 6.17 1.43 9.10
C GLY A 50 5.20 2.17 8.19
N ILE A 51 5.61 2.58 6.99
CA ILE A 51 4.76 3.16 5.97
C ILE A 51 4.86 2.40 4.65
N ASP A 52 3.85 2.53 3.81
CA ASP A 52 3.82 2.00 2.44
C ASP A 52 3.25 3.07 1.51
N ALA A 53 4.06 3.56 0.59
CA ALA A 53 3.62 4.57 -0.38
C ALA A 53 2.96 3.91 -1.59
N PRO A 54 2.03 4.59 -2.29
CA PRO A 54 1.48 4.08 -3.54
C PRO A 54 2.59 3.73 -4.53
N GLU A 55 2.49 2.56 -5.16
CA GLU A 55 3.45 2.10 -6.17
C GLU A 55 3.52 3.08 -7.34
N TYR A 56 4.62 3.09 -8.08
CA TYR A 56 4.87 4.09 -9.12
C TYR A 56 3.73 4.23 -10.16
N ASP A 57 3.08 3.12 -10.48
CA ASP A 57 1.96 2.99 -11.42
C ASP A 57 0.57 3.13 -10.77
N GLN A 58 0.49 3.17 -9.43
CA GLN A 58 -0.75 3.44 -8.73
C GLN A 58 -1.18 4.90 -8.85
N PRO A 59 -2.48 5.19 -8.71
CA PRO A 59 -2.96 6.52 -8.37
C PRO A 59 -2.11 7.10 -7.23
N TYR A 60 -1.68 8.36 -7.42
CA TYR A 60 -0.81 9.09 -6.49
C TYR A 60 0.65 8.63 -6.38
N GLY A 61 1.10 7.51 -6.96
CA GLY A 61 2.47 6.99 -6.81
C GLY A 61 3.58 7.96 -7.21
N LYS A 62 3.47 8.53 -8.43
CA LYS A 62 4.39 9.58 -8.90
C LYS A 62 4.36 10.83 -8.02
N THR A 63 3.22 11.15 -7.41
CA THR A 63 3.09 12.30 -6.50
C THR A 63 3.73 12.00 -5.15
N ALA A 64 3.51 10.82 -4.57
CA ALA A 64 4.17 10.37 -3.35
C ALA A 64 5.70 10.44 -3.46
N ARG A 65 6.26 9.92 -4.56
CA ARG A 65 7.69 10.04 -4.88
C ARG A 65 8.15 11.50 -4.93
N ARG A 66 7.39 12.39 -5.56
CA ARG A 66 7.72 13.83 -5.64
C ARG A 66 7.70 14.49 -4.26
N VAL A 67 6.74 14.14 -3.39
CA VAL A 67 6.67 14.64 -2.01
C VAL A 67 7.91 14.22 -1.23
N LEU A 68 8.29 12.94 -1.26
CA LEU A 68 9.51 12.48 -0.60
C LEU A 68 10.75 13.18 -1.18
N THR A 69 10.86 13.26 -2.50
CA THR A 69 11.98 13.95 -3.19
C THR A 69 12.12 15.40 -2.72
N ALA A 70 11.02 16.16 -2.66
CA ALA A 70 11.04 17.55 -2.24
C ALA A 70 11.53 17.73 -0.79
N ILE A 71 11.26 16.76 0.08
CA ILE A 71 11.68 16.82 1.47
C ILE A 71 13.16 16.47 1.60
N VAL A 72 13.63 15.38 0.98
CA VAL A 72 14.93 14.77 1.35
C VAL A 72 16.04 14.88 0.30
N PHE A 73 15.72 15.13 -0.97
CA PHE A 73 16.74 15.04 -2.04
C PHE A 73 17.88 16.05 -1.84
N GLY A 74 19.13 15.57 -2.00
CA GLY A 74 20.34 16.38 -1.81
C GLY A 74 20.69 16.66 -0.35
N ARG A 75 19.82 16.31 0.61
CA ARG A 75 20.02 16.56 2.04
C ARG A 75 20.66 15.36 2.74
N THR A 76 21.34 15.64 3.84
CA THR A 76 21.88 14.60 4.73
C THR A 76 20.82 14.19 5.74
N VAL A 77 20.52 12.90 5.77
CA VAL A 77 19.55 12.30 6.71
C VAL A 77 20.26 11.34 7.65
N ARG A 78 19.66 11.12 8.82
CA ARG A 78 20.03 10.04 9.74
C ARG A 78 19.00 8.93 9.65
N VAL A 79 19.47 7.70 9.61
CA VAL A 79 18.69 6.48 9.54
C VAL A 79 18.94 5.67 10.79
N ASN A 80 17.90 5.42 11.58
CA ASN A 80 17.96 4.42 12.64
C ASN A 80 17.59 3.07 12.03
N THR A 81 18.59 2.21 11.86
CA THR A 81 18.47 0.92 11.19
C THR A 81 17.73 -0.07 12.07
N ARG A 82 16.70 -0.72 11.52
CA ARG A 82 15.92 -1.75 12.23
C ARG A 82 16.23 -3.15 11.74
N SER A 83 16.35 -3.32 10.43
CA SER A 83 16.61 -4.62 9.80
C SER A 83 17.11 -4.43 8.36
N ARG A 84 17.36 -5.55 7.69
CA ARG A 84 17.57 -5.62 6.25
C ARG A 84 16.50 -6.53 5.66
N ASP A 85 15.90 -6.14 4.54
CA ASP A 85 14.91 -6.98 3.84
C ASP A 85 15.56 -7.91 2.81
N ASP A 86 14.77 -8.81 2.24
CA ASP A 86 15.23 -9.81 1.26
C ASP A 86 15.73 -9.18 -0.05
N TYR A 87 15.38 -7.91 -0.30
CA TYR A 87 15.88 -7.12 -1.44
C TYR A 87 17.20 -6.41 -1.13
N GLY A 88 17.77 -6.64 0.06
CA GLY A 88 19.00 -6.03 0.52
C GLY A 88 18.87 -4.55 0.87
N ARG A 89 17.65 -4.02 1.05
CA ARG A 89 17.44 -2.64 1.53
C ARG A 89 17.58 -2.61 3.05
N ILE A 90 18.18 -1.54 3.56
CA ILE A 90 18.03 -1.22 4.98
C ILE A 90 16.59 -0.78 5.23
N VAL A 91 15.94 -1.36 6.22
CA VAL A 91 14.64 -0.88 6.72
C VAL A 91 14.91 -0.09 7.99
N GLY A 92 14.52 1.18 8.02
CA GLY A 92 14.84 2.06 9.13
C GLY A 92 13.97 3.31 9.17
N THR A 93 13.96 3.98 10.32
CA THR A 93 13.30 5.30 10.45
C THR A 93 14.25 6.40 10.06
N VAL A 94 13.75 7.42 9.36
CA VAL A 94 14.61 8.48 8.80
C VAL A 94 14.28 9.82 9.45
N THR A 95 15.33 10.53 9.88
CA THR A 95 15.22 11.90 10.38
C THR A 95 16.05 12.88 9.56
N LEU A 96 15.49 14.07 9.35
CA LEU A 96 16.14 15.21 8.71
C LEU A 96 16.04 16.41 9.64
N SER A 97 17.17 16.88 10.18
CA SER A 97 17.19 18.04 11.10
C SER A 97 16.18 17.90 12.27
N GLY A 98 16.00 16.69 12.80
CA GLY A 98 15.06 16.39 13.89
C GLY A 98 13.62 16.11 13.44
N GLN A 99 13.27 16.30 12.17
CA GLN A 99 11.96 15.94 11.62
C GLN A 99 11.92 14.45 11.25
N ASP A 100 10.89 13.75 11.72
CA ASP A 100 10.52 12.38 11.29
C ASP A 100 9.93 12.42 9.87
N ILE A 101 10.59 11.75 8.93
CA ILE A 101 10.21 11.78 7.51
C ILE A 101 8.95 10.94 7.27
N GLU A 102 8.82 9.79 7.91
CA GLU A 102 7.63 8.96 7.81
C GLU A 102 6.37 9.71 8.29
N ALA A 103 6.47 10.38 9.43
CA ALA A 103 5.41 11.24 9.95
C ALA A 103 5.06 12.37 8.95
N ALA A 104 6.07 13.03 8.39
CA ALA A 104 5.88 14.10 7.42
C ALA A 104 5.16 13.62 6.14
N LEU A 105 5.45 12.40 5.67
CA LEU A 105 4.78 11.81 4.52
C LEU A 105 3.33 11.45 4.82
N VAL A 106 3.07 10.80 5.96
CA VAL A 106 1.72 10.40 6.36
C VAL A 106 0.82 11.62 6.57
N GLU A 107 1.32 12.66 7.25
CA GLU A 107 0.59 13.91 7.49
C GLU A 107 0.18 14.63 6.20
N ARG A 108 0.98 14.49 5.14
CA ARG A 108 0.71 15.04 3.80
C ARG A 108 -0.19 14.13 2.94
N GLY A 109 -0.58 12.96 3.45
CA GLY A 109 -1.31 11.95 2.69
C GLY A 109 -0.47 11.40 1.52
N ALA A 110 0.84 11.23 1.72
CA ALA A 110 1.75 10.69 0.70
C ALA A 110 2.06 9.21 0.89
N ALA A 111 1.69 8.61 2.01
CA ALA A 111 1.87 7.20 2.29
C ALA A 111 0.76 6.67 3.21
N TRP A 112 0.52 5.37 3.13
CA TRP A 112 -0.31 4.61 4.06
C TRP A 112 0.53 4.18 5.26
N VAL A 113 -0.10 4.04 6.42
CA VAL A 113 0.52 3.41 7.58
C VAL A 113 0.47 1.90 7.41
N TYR A 114 1.63 1.25 7.34
CA TYR A 114 1.69 -0.19 7.19
C TYR A 114 1.54 -0.87 8.55
N ARG A 115 0.28 -1.07 8.96
CA ARG A 115 -0.12 -1.50 10.31
C ARG A 115 0.67 -2.67 10.86
N ARG A 116 0.92 -3.70 10.03
CA ARG A 116 1.68 -4.91 10.40
C ARG A 116 3.12 -4.63 10.85
N TYR A 117 3.76 -3.60 10.31
CA TYR A 117 5.17 -3.29 10.55
C TYR A 117 5.41 -1.94 11.22
N ASN A 118 4.34 -1.21 11.52
CA ASN A 118 4.42 0.06 12.21
C ASN A 118 4.72 -0.16 13.70
N ARG A 119 5.72 0.56 14.21
CA ARG A 119 6.09 0.61 15.64
C ARG A 119 5.87 2.00 16.26
N ASN A 120 5.37 2.96 15.48
CA ASN A 120 5.14 4.34 15.90
C ASN A 120 3.63 4.63 15.90
N PRO A 121 2.95 4.61 17.07
CA PRO A 121 1.50 4.81 17.13
C PRO A 121 1.09 6.18 16.59
N ARG A 122 1.95 7.21 16.69
CA ARG A 122 1.67 8.55 16.15
C ARG A 122 1.33 8.55 14.67
N LEU A 123 1.90 7.64 13.88
CA LEU A 123 1.59 7.56 12.44
C LEU A 123 0.12 7.24 12.20
N VAL A 124 -0.52 6.46 13.09
CA VAL A 124 -1.94 6.13 13.01
C VAL A 124 -2.80 7.38 13.11
N ASP A 125 -2.50 8.22 14.09
CA ASP A 125 -3.25 9.46 14.35
C ASP A 125 -3.04 10.46 13.21
N LEU A 126 -1.81 10.57 12.71
CA LEU A 126 -1.49 11.43 11.56
C LEU A 126 -2.23 10.97 10.29
N GLU A 127 -2.35 9.66 10.07
CA GLU A 127 -3.11 9.13 8.94
C GLU A 127 -4.60 9.46 9.06
N ALA A 128 -5.17 9.30 10.27
CA ALA A 128 -6.56 9.65 10.53
C ALA A 128 -6.82 11.15 10.29
N GLN A 129 -5.91 12.02 10.73
CA GLN A 129 -5.97 13.46 10.47
C GLN A 129 -5.87 13.77 8.96
N ALA A 130 -4.94 13.13 8.25
CA ALA A 130 -4.78 13.32 6.81
C ALA A 130 -6.02 12.86 6.02
N LYS A 131 -6.64 11.76 6.45
CA LYS A 131 -7.92 11.25 5.91
C LYS A 131 -9.05 12.25 6.12
N ALA A 132 -9.26 12.71 7.35
CA ALA A 132 -10.31 13.66 7.70
C ALA A 132 -10.16 15.01 6.96
N ALA A 133 -8.92 15.44 6.75
CA ALA A 133 -8.60 16.66 6.03
C ALA A 133 -8.49 16.48 4.50
N HIS A 134 -8.82 15.30 3.95
CA HIS A 134 -8.71 14.99 2.52
C HIS A 134 -7.35 15.38 1.91
N ARG A 135 -6.25 15.15 2.61
CA ARG A 135 -4.90 15.53 2.15
C ARG A 135 -4.33 14.50 1.19
N GLY A 136 -3.70 14.97 0.13
CA GLY A 136 -2.92 14.13 -0.78
C GLY A 136 -3.74 12.98 -1.38
N LEU A 137 -3.28 11.74 -1.18
CA LEU A 137 -3.97 10.55 -1.69
C LEU A 137 -5.41 10.41 -1.15
N TRP A 138 -5.71 11.02 0.00
CA TRP A 138 -7.05 10.99 0.59
C TRP A 138 -8.07 11.91 -0.10
N ALA A 139 -7.61 12.79 -1.00
CA ALA A 139 -8.46 13.59 -1.88
C ALA A 139 -8.97 12.79 -3.11
N LEU A 140 -8.36 11.64 -3.40
CA LEU A 140 -8.76 10.82 -4.53
C LEU A 140 -10.12 10.13 -4.29
N PRO A 141 -10.85 9.78 -5.35
CA PRO A 141 -12.03 8.91 -5.25
C PRO A 141 -11.72 7.62 -4.48
N ALA A 142 -12.69 7.10 -3.72
CA ALA A 142 -12.52 5.86 -2.96
C ALA A 142 -12.01 4.68 -3.80
N SER A 143 -12.49 4.54 -5.04
CA SER A 143 -12.06 3.51 -5.98
C SER A 143 -10.58 3.57 -6.39
N GLN A 144 -9.92 4.71 -6.18
CA GLN A 144 -8.50 4.91 -6.48
C GLN A 144 -7.61 4.82 -5.23
N ARG A 145 -8.20 4.72 -4.03
CA ARG A 145 -7.48 4.66 -2.75
C ARG A 145 -7.27 3.21 -2.32
N ILE A 146 -6.59 2.44 -3.16
CA ILE A 146 -6.20 1.05 -2.87
C ILE A 146 -4.83 1.10 -2.18
N PRO A 147 -4.66 0.47 -1.00
CA PRO A 147 -3.37 0.46 -0.34
C PRO A 147 -2.35 -0.39 -1.12
N PRO A 148 -1.04 -0.11 -1.00
CA PRO A 148 -0.06 -0.69 -1.92
C PRO A 148 0.10 -2.20 -1.76
N TRP A 149 -0.06 -2.73 -0.55
CA TRP A 149 -0.03 -4.17 -0.30
C TRP A 149 -1.16 -4.92 -1.03
N GLU A 150 -2.37 -4.35 -1.10
CA GLU A 150 -3.48 -4.92 -1.87
C GLU A 150 -3.25 -4.80 -3.38
N TRP A 151 -2.79 -3.64 -3.85
CA TRP A 151 -2.47 -3.44 -5.27
C TRP A 151 -1.48 -4.47 -5.81
N ARG A 152 -0.41 -4.77 -5.05
CA ARG A 152 0.59 -5.79 -5.43
C ARG A 152 -0.03 -7.18 -5.59
N HIS A 153 -1.08 -7.49 -4.83
CA HIS A 153 -1.77 -8.79 -4.89
C HIS A 153 -2.75 -8.82 -6.06
N ASN A 154 -3.42 -7.69 -6.32
CA ASN A 154 -4.36 -7.52 -7.43
C ASN A 154 -3.66 -7.58 -8.80
N GLY A 155 -2.36 -7.31 -8.88
CA GLY A 155 -1.56 -7.55 -10.10
C GLY A 155 -1.54 -9.02 -10.58
N LYS A 156 -2.00 -9.98 -9.77
CA LYS A 156 -2.23 -11.38 -10.19
C LYS A 156 -3.65 -11.66 -10.70
N THR A 157 -4.59 -10.71 -10.61
CA THR A 157 -6.02 -10.93 -10.93
C THR A 157 -6.76 -9.79 -11.63
N VAL A 158 -6.12 -8.66 -11.99
CA VAL A 158 -6.81 -7.60 -12.76
C VAL A 158 -5.96 -7.05 -13.90
N ALA A 159 -5.91 -7.82 -14.99
CA ALA A 159 -5.96 -7.27 -16.34
C ALA A 159 -7.42 -7.12 -16.76
N SER A 160 -8.21 -6.36 -15.99
CA SER A 160 -9.54 -5.84 -16.37
C SER A 160 -10.09 -5.05 -15.19
N SER A 161 -9.75 -3.76 -15.12
CA SER A 161 -10.62 -2.82 -14.41
C SER A 161 -11.92 -2.68 -15.20
N PRO A 162 -13.11 -2.81 -14.58
CA PRO A 162 -14.30 -2.25 -15.18
C PRO A 162 -14.23 -0.73 -14.96
N THR A 163 -14.00 -0.02 -16.06
CA THR A 163 -14.29 1.41 -16.15
C THR A 163 -15.79 1.61 -15.99
N VAL A 164 -16.24 2.17 -14.87
CA VAL A 164 -17.58 2.75 -14.78
C VAL A 164 -17.40 4.27 -14.68
N SER A 165 -17.46 4.94 -15.84
CA SER A 165 -17.90 6.33 -15.90
C SER A 165 -19.41 6.31 -16.09
N SER A 166 -20.11 6.96 -15.18
CA SER A 166 -21.50 7.33 -15.34
C SER A 166 -21.65 8.42 -16.40
N SER A 167 -22.50 8.18 -17.39
CA SER A 167 -23.40 9.17 -17.96
C SER A 167 -24.70 8.46 -18.34
N PRO A 168 -25.87 9.04 -18.02
CA PRO A 168 -27.16 8.48 -18.40
C PRO A 168 -27.40 8.82 -19.87
N SER A 169 -27.71 7.80 -20.67
CA SER A 169 -28.29 7.82 -22.02
C SER A 169 -27.55 6.87 -22.96
N ALA A 170 -27.96 5.60 -22.94
CA ALA A 170 -27.97 4.77 -24.14
C ALA A 170 -29.01 3.66 -23.96
N THR A 171 -30.08 3.80 -24.72
CA THR A 171 -31.06 2.77 -25.10
C THR A 171 -30.39 1.40 -25.29
N PRO A 172 -31.03 0.28 -24.89
CA PRO A 172 -30.39 -1.02 -24.74
C PRO A 172 -29.92 -1.53 -26.11
N SER A 173 -28.62 -1.41 -26.34
CA SER A 173 -28.01 -1.78 -27.61
C SER A 173 -27.71 -3.28 -27.59
N GLY A 174 -28.78 -4.07 -27.67
CA GLY A 174 -28.77 -5.46 -28.07
C GLY A 174 -28.12 -6.47 -27.12
N CYS A 175 -28.55 -7.72 -27.28
CA CYS A 175 -28.01 -8.86 -26.58
C CYS A 175 -26.56 -9.10 -27.00
N GLY A 176 -25.62 -8.71 -26.14
CA GLY A 176 -24.19 -8.96 -26.37
C GLY A 176 -23.83 -10.46 -26.41
N ARG A 177 -22.54 -10.77 -26.53
CA ARG A 177 -22.04 -12.16 -26.64
C ARG A 177 -22.00 -12.96 -25.34
N LYS A 178 -22.28 -12.34 -24.20
CA LYS A 178 -22.31 -12.99 -22.88
C LYS A 178 -23.32 -14.15 -22.89
N ARG A 179 -22.93 -15.29 -22.34
CA ARG A 179 -23.75 -16.52 -22.30
C ARG A 179 -23.84 -17.13 -20.90
N THR A 180 -23.01 -16.71 -19.95
CA THR A 180 -22.87 -17.35 -18.62
C THR A 180 -22.92 -16.33 -17.48
N CYS A 181 -23.25 -16.80 -16.27
CA CYS A 181 -23.38 -15.95 -15.08
C CYS A 181 -22.09 -15.22 -14.69
N ASN A 182 -20.94 -15.84 -14.89
CA ASN A 182 -19.63 -15.23 -14.57
C ASN A 182 -19.28 -14.03 -15.47
N GLU A 183 -20.02 -13.82 -16.57
CA GLU A 183 -19.82 -12.69 -17.46
C GLU A 183 -20.71 -11.48 -17.10
N MET A 184 -21.67 -11.64 -16.18
CA MET A 184 -22.60 -10.60 -15.76
C MET A 184 -21.99 -9.76 -14.64
N ARG A 185 -22.20 -8.45 -14.67
CA ARG A 185 -21.64 -7.49 -13.71
C ARG A 185 -22.47 -7.37 -12.45
N ASP A 186 -23.79 -7.48 -12.58
CA ASP A 186 -24.77 -7.32 -11.51
C ASP A 186 -26.09 -8.05 -11.85
N CYS A 187 -26.98 -8.17 -10.85
CA CYS A 187 -28.26 -8.85 -11.02
C CYS A 187 -29.15 -8.17 -12.07
N GLU A 188 -29.09 -6.84 -12.20
CA GLU A 188 -29.87 -6.09 -13.19
C GLU A 188 -29.48 -6.47 -14.64
N GLU A 189 -28.18 -6.63 -14.91
CA GLU A 189 -27.67 -7.13 -16.20
C GLU A 189 -28.10 -8.59 -16.44
N ALA A 190 -28.03 -9.46 -15.42
CA ALA A 190 -28.46 -10.85 -15.55
C ALA A 190 -29.96 -10.96 -15.88
N GLN A 191 -30.80 -10.15 -15.22
CA GLN A 191 -32.25 -10.05 -15.49
C GLN A 191 -32.54 -9.57 -16.91
N PHE A 192 -31.81 -8.55 -17.39
CA PHE A 192 -31.95 -8.08 -18.77
C PHE A 192 -31.67 -9.20 -19.79
N TYR A 193 -30.63 -10.00 -19.59
CA TYR A 193 -30.30 -11.10 -20.49
C TYR A 193 -31.28 -12.28 -20.42
N LEU A 194 -31.86 -12.57 -19.26
CA LEU A 194 -32.91 -13.58 -19.12
C LEU A 194 -34.20 -13.14 -19.82
N GLN A 195 -34.69 -11.94 -19.51
CA GLN A 195 -36.01 -11.46 -19.94
C GLN A 195 -36.01 -10.90 -21.37
N THR A 196 -35.00 -10.10 -21.72
CA THR A 196 -34.95 -9.40 -23.01
C THR A 196 -34.20 -10.21 -24.07
N CYS A 197 -33.20 -10.99 -23.67
CA CYS A 197 -32.36 -11.77 -24.59
C CYS A 197 -32.70 -13.26 -24.65
N GLY A 198 -33.66 -13.72 -23.84
CA GLY A 198 -34.14 -15.12 -23.84
C GLY A 198 -33.08 -16.14 -23.44
N LEU A 199 -32.06 -15.72 -22.68
CA LEU A 199 -30.94 -16.57 -22.31
C LEU A 199 -31.29 -17.45 -21.10
N LYS A 200 -32.23 -18.38 -21.28
CA LYS A 200 -32.81 -19.23 -20.22
C LYS A 200 -31.79 -20.01 -19.39
N ARG A 201 -30.59 -20.26 -19.91
CA ARG A 201 -29.52 -20.96 -19.20
C ARG A 201 -28.94 -20.20 -17.99
N LEU A 202 -29.30 -18.93 -17.81
CA LEU A 202 -28.90 -18.16 -16.64
C LEU A 202 -29.75 -18.50 -15.41
N ASP A 203 -30.95 -19.00 -15.64
CA ASP A 203 -31.93 -19.42 -14.64
C ASP A 203 -31.94 -20.96 -14.62
N GLY A 204 -31.09 -21.53 -13.77
CA GLY A 204 -30.76 -22.95 -13.79
C GLY A 204 -31.85 -23.84 -13.20
N ASP A 205 -32.55 -23.32 -12.20
CA ASP A 205 -33.67 -23.92 -11.48
C ASP A 205 -35.05 -23.46 -11.96
N GLN A 206 -35.10 -22.51 -12.91
CA GLN A 206 -36.29 -22.05 -13.63
C GLN A 206 -37.30 -21.34 -12.74
N ASP A 207 -36.82 -20.65 -11.70
CA ASP A 207 -37.65 -19.90 -10.76
C ASP A 207 -37.87 -18.43 -11.21
N GLY A 208 -37.23 -18.03 -12.30
CA GLY A 208 -37.28 -16.67 -12.86
C GLY A 208 -36.17 -15.75 -12.36
N VAL A 209 -35.30 -16.22 -11.47
CA VAL A 209 -34.11 -15.53 -10.99
C VAL A 209 -32.89 -16.03 -11.78
N PRO A 210 -32.17 -15.16 -12.50
CA PRO A 210 -30.95 -15.57 -13.17
C PRO A 210 -29.76 -15.43 -12.22
N CYS A 211 -28.85 -16.40 -12.27
CA CYS A 211 -27.56 -16.32 -11.60
C CYS A 211 -27.68 -16.11 -10.08
N GLU A 212 -28.23 -17.07 -9.34
CA GLU A 212 -28.41 -17.07 -7.87
C GLU A 212 -27.28 -16.42 -7.08
N ASN A 213 -26.03 -16.82 -7.35
CA ASN A 213 -24.86 -16.26 -6.66
C ASN A 213 -24.66 -14.74 -6.85
N LEU A 214 -25.30 -14.13 -7.85
CA LEU A 214 -25.27 -12.70 -8.17
C LEU A 214 -26.55 -11.97 -7.71
N CYS A 215 -27.69 -12.65 -7.71
CA CYS A 215 -29.01 -12.07 -7.43
C CYS A 215 -29.52 -12.30 -6.00
N GLU A 216 -29.14 -13.38 -5.31
CA GLU A 216 -29.57 -13.67 -3.94
C GLU A 216 -28.75 -12.93 -2.86
N GLN A 217 -27.66 -12.25 -3.23
CA GLN A 217 -26.80 -11.51 -2.30
C GLN A 217 -27.25 -10.05 -2.04
N GLN A 218 -28.47 -9.67 -2.46
CA GLN A 218 -29.01 -8.30 -2.38
C GLN A 218 -30.21 -8.18 -1.46
#